data_AF-A0A7C5XK69-F1
#
_entry.id   AF-A0A7C5XK69-F1
#
_cell.length_a   1.000
_cell.length_b   1.000
_cell.length_c   1.000
_cell.angle_alpha   90.00
_cell.angle_beta   90.00
_cell.angle_gamma   90.00
#
_symmetry.space_group_name_H-M   'P 1'
#
loop_
_entity.id
_entity.type
_entity.pdbx_description
1 polymer ?
#
loop_
_entity_poly.entity_id
_entity_poly.type
_entity_poly.pdbx_seq_one_letter_code
_entity_poly.pdbx_strand_id
1 'polypeptide(L)'
;MTNHPYWSKAIQYQQQQQGQQQQRQQSQPAKQGRQQPRDDFGHEWLGKDVEIERVKGQVAEEIRGKILDISKYWFKLFVNNQVVYLNKAFILSIKPVEIERGALGGANDGRRQ
;
A
#
# COMPACT_ATOMS: atom_id res chain seq x y z
N MET A 1 -27.00 -20.85 60.43
CA MET A 1 -25.84 -19.98 60.14
C MET A 1 -25.35 -20.34 58.76
N THR A 2 -25.82 -19.60 57.75
CA THR A 2 -25.69 -19.95 56.32
C THR A 2 -24.37 -19.41 55.79
N ASN A 3 -23.46 -20.33 55.46
CA ASN A 3 -22.12 -20.06 54.97
C ASN A 3 -22.20 -19.61 53.49
N HIS A 4 -21.92 -18.34 53.20
CA HIS A 4 -22.05 -17.76 51.86
C HIS A 4 -20.75 -17.94 51.06
N PRO A 5 -20.71 -18.79 50.01
CA PRO A 5 -19.49 -19.23 49.32
C PRO A 5 -18.92 -18.22 48.31
N TYR A 6 -19.44 -16.99 48.31
CA TYR A 6 -19.14 -16.01 47.26
C TYR A 6 -17.87 -15.18 47.54
N TRP A 7 -17.41 -15.11 48.80
CA TRP A 7 -16.25 -14.31 49.19
C TRP A 7 -14.90 -15.03 49.05
N SER A 8 -14.88 -16.36 48.95
CA SER A 8 -13.64 -17.14 48.84
C SER A 8 -12.95 -16.99 47.48
N LYS A 9 -13.70 -16.65 46.42
CA LYS A 9 -13.14 -16.46 45.07
C LYS A 9 -12.42 -15.11 44.92
N ALA A 10 -12.86 -14.07 45.62
CA ALA A 10 -12.30 -12.73 45.49
C ALA A 10 -10.84 -12.65 46.02
N ILE A 11 -10.54 -13.39 47.09
CA ILE A 11 -9.19 -13.39 47.70
C ILE A 11 -8.16 -14.09 46.79
N GLN A 12 -8.59 -15.10 46.01
CA GLN A 12 -7.69 -15.85 45.13
C GLN A 12 -7.18 -15.01 43.94
N TYR A 13 -7.99 -14.06 43.42
CA TYR A 13 -7.57 -13.20 42.31
C TYR A 13 -6.59 -12.10 42.72
N GLN A 14 -6.57 -11.72 44.00
CA GLN A 14 -5.68 -10.66 44.47
C GLN A 14 -4.25 -11.18 44.76
N GLN A 15 -4.11 -12.46 45.14
CA GLN A 15 -2.79 -13.08 45.35
C GLN A 15 -2.06 -13.46 44.05
N GLN A 16 -2.77 -13.65 42.93
CA GLN A 16 -2.12 -13.94 41.64
C GLN A 16 -1.50 -12.72 40.94
N GLN A 17 -1.76 -11.50 41.40
CA GLN A 17 -1.26 -10.28 40.74
C GLN A 17 0.12 -9.78 41.24
N GLN A 18 0.73 -10.41 42.26
CA GLN A 18 2.04 -9.97 42.77
C GLN A 18 3.24 -10.80 42.26
N GLY A 19 3.05 -11.71 41.29
CA GLY A 19 4.05 -12.71 40.94
C GLY A 19 4.78 -12.58 39.59
N GLN A 20 4.46 -11.62 38.71
CA GLN A 20 5.10 -11.56 37.38
C GLN A 20 5.40 -10.14 36.90
N GLN A 21 6.30 -9.47 37.61
CA GLN A 21 7.22 -8.52 36.98
C GLN A 21 8.55 -9.23 36.78
N GLN A 22 8.82 -9.69 35.55
CA GLN A 22 10.12 -9.58 34.88
C GLN A 22 10.14 -10.43 33.59
N GLN A 23 10.69 -9.82 32.53
CA GLN A 23 11.16 -10.43 31.28
C GLN A 23 10.10 -10.85 30.23
N ARG A 24 9.83 -9.94 29.29
CA ARG A 24 10.39 -9.98 27.93
C ARG A 24 9.83 -8.79 27.13
N GLN A 25 10.72 -7.86 26.78
CA GLN A 25 10.51 -6.98 25.64
C GLN A 25 10.41 -7.86 24.39
N GLN A 26 9.21 -8.32 24.06
CA GLN A 26 8.94 -8.80 22.71
C GLN A 26 8.71 -7.56 21.86
N SER A 27 9.76 -7.18 21.13
CA SER A 27 9.66 -6.45 19.87
C SER A 27 8.46 -6.98 19.10
N GLN A 28 7.42 -6.15 18.99
CA GLN A 28 6.29 -6.41 18.12
C GLN A 28 6.89 -6.70 16.73
N PRO A 29 6.64 -7.87 16.13
CA PRO A 29 6.93 -8.02 14.72
C PRO A 29 6.05 -6.97 14.03
N ALA A 30 6.70 -6.00 13.39
CA ALA A 30 6.03 -5.12 12.46
C ALA A 30 5.19 -6.05 11.58
N LYS A 31 3.87 -5.96 11.72
CA LYS A 31 2.95 -6.67 10.85
C LYS A 31 3.26 -6.11 9.47
N GLN A 32 4.19 -6.74 8.75
CA GLN A 32 4.26 -6.71 7.32
C GLN A 32 2.91 -7.26 6.90
N GLY A 33 1.94 -6.36 6.80
CA GLY A 33 0.66 -6.68 6.20
C GLY A 33 1.03 -7.26 4.86
N ARG A 34 0.82 -8.58 4.71
CA ARG A 34 0.79 -9.22 3.41
C ARG A 34 -0.12 -8.35 2.57
N GLN A 35 0.47 -7.54 1.70
CA GLN A 35 -0.29 -6.84 0.69
C GLN A 35 -0.89 -7.98 -0.11
N GLN A 36 -2.19 -8.25 0.13
CA GLN A 36 -2.93 -9.14 -0.73
C GLN A 36 -2.68 -8.65 -2.15
N PRO A 37 -2.34 -9.53 -3.09
CA PRO A 37 -2.17 -9.13 -4.48
C PRO A 37 -3.43 -8.36 -4.87
N ARG A 38 -3.27 -7.06 -5.11
CA ARG A 38 -4.37 -6.24 -5.61
C ARG A 38 -4.61 -6.72 -7.03
N ASP A 39 -5.86 -7.05 -7.34
CA ASP A 39 -6.34 -7.27 -8.72
C ASP A 39 -6.38 -5.95 -9.52
N ASP A 40 -5.43 -5.04 -9.30
CA ASP A 40 -5.27 -3.82 -10.07
C ASP A 40 -3.87 -3.73 -10.69
N PHE A 41 -3.79 -3.17 -11.89
CA PHE A 41 -2.53 -2.83 -12.55
C PHE A 41 -1.85 -1.61 -11.91
N GLY A 42 -2.27 -1.22 -10.69
CA GLY A 42 -1.76 -0.04 -10.01
C GLY A 42 -0.26 -0.12 -9.84
N HIS A 43 0.22 -1.23 -9.27
CA HIS A 43 1.62 -1.48 -8.98
C HIS A 43 2.57 -1.29 -10.18
N GLU A 44 2.09 -1.52 -11.41
CA GLU A 44 2.89 -1.33 -12.64
C GLU A 44 3.29 0.12 -12.88
N TRP A 45 2.57 1.08 -12.30
CA TRP A 45 2.79 2.51 -12.49
C TRP A 45 3.68 3.14 -11.43
N LEU A 46 3.96 2.44 -10.33
CA LEU A 46 4.72 2.98 -9.21
C LEU A 46 6.14 3.36 -9.66
N GLY A 47 6.54 4.60 -9.40
CA GLY A 47 7.86 5.11 -9.75
C GLY A 47 8.05 5.43 -11.23
N LYS A 48 7.03 5.27 -12.08
CA LYS A 48 7.09 5.62 -13.50
C LYS A 48 6.62 7.05 -13.74
N ASP A 49 7.21 7.67 -14.75
CA ASP A 49 6.71 8.90 -15.35
C ASP A 49 5.54 8.56 -16.27
N VAL A 50 4.38 9.17 -15.98
CA VAL A 50 3.12 8.90 -16.65
C VAL A 50 2.45 10.18 -17.12
N GLU A 51 1.70 10.06 -18.20
CA GLU A 51 0.71 11.02 -18.65
C GLU A 51 -0.67 10.49 -18.27
N ILE A 52 -1.41 11.28 -17.49
CA ILE A 52 -2.74 10.95 -17.00
C ILE A 52 -3.74 11.92 -17.59
N GLU A 53 -4.74 11.39 -18.26
CA GLU A 53 -5.90 12.15 -18.72
C GLU A 53 -7.02 12.04 -17.67
N ARG A 54 -7.51 13.18 -17.17
CA ARG A 54 -8.56 13.22 -16.14
C ARG A 54 -9.73 14.08 -16.56
N VAL A 55 -10.91 13.78 -16.01
CA VAL A 55 -12.10 14.64 -16.15
C VAL A 55 -12.12 15.68 -15.04
N LYS A 56 -12.30 16.95 -15.41
CA LYS A 56 -12.60 18.05 -14.51
C LYS A 56 -13.86 18.77 -14.99
N GLY A 57 -15.01 18.33 -14.49
CA GLY A 57 -16.31 18.81 -14.96
C GLY A 57 -16.62 18.29 -16.35
N GLN A 58 -16.76 19.18 -17.34
CA GLN A 58 -17.00 18.83 -18.74
C GLN A 58 -15.72 18.82 -19.60
N VAL A 59 -14.55 19.10 -19.01
CA VAL A 59 -13.29 19.24 -19.73
C VAL A 59 -12.33 18.11 -19.32
N ALA A 60 -11.62 17.54 -20.30
CA ALA A 60 -10.51 16.63 -20.06
C ALA A 60 -9.21 17.43 -19.87
N GLU A 61 -8.42 17.08 -18.87
CA GLU A 61 -7.14 17.71 -18.54
C GLU A 61 -6.04 16.64 -18.51
N GLU A 62 -4.92 16.91 -19.16
CA GLU A 62 -3.74 16.04 -19.16
C GLU A 62 -2.75 16.49 -18.08
N ILE A 63 -2.26 15.54 -17.28
CA ILE A 63 -1.28 15.77 -16.23
C ILE A 63 -0.10 14.83 -16.46
N ARG A 64 1.09 15.39 -16.55
CA ARG A 64 2.34 14.63 -16.64
C ARG A 64 3.09 14.69 -15.32
N GLY A 65 3.54 13.54 -14.84
CA GLY A 65 4.40 13.47 -13.67
C GLY A 65 4.68 12.05 -13.21
N LYS A 66 5.39 11.96 -12.08
CA LYS A 66 5.85 10.69 -11.54
C LYS A 66 4.90 10.18 -10.46
N ILE A 67 4.49 8.92 -10.55
CA ILE A 67 3.70 8.29 -9.48
C ILE A 67 4.64 7.91 -8.32
N LEU A 68 4.38 8.49 -7.15
CA LEU A 68 5.13 8.23 -5.93
C LEU A 68 4.52 7.11 -5.09
N ASP A 69 3.19 6.98 -5.09
CA ASP A 69 2.48 5.99 -4.28
C ASP A 69 1.05 5.73 -4.80
N ILE A 70 0.50 4.58 -4.41
CA ILE A 70 -0.75 4.03 -4.95
C ILE A 70 -1.62 3.46 -3.83
N SER A 71 -2.70 4.18 -3.53
CA SER A 71 -3.75 3.70 -2.64
C SER A 71 -4.89 3.05 -3.42
N LYS A 72 -5.91 2.56 -2.70
CA LYS A 72 -7.07 1.88 -3.31
C LYS A 72 -7.76 2.79 -4.34
N TYR A 73 -7.98 4.05 -3.97
CA TYR A 73 -8.70 5.03 -4.78
C TYR A 73 -7.86 6.22 -5.24
N TRP A 74 -6.60 6.30 -4.82
CA TRP A 74 -5.79 7.50 -5.01
C TRP A 74 -4.43 7.17 -5.59
N PHE A 75 -3.97 8.03 -6.50
CA PHE A 75 -2.56 8.16 -6.87
C PHE A 75 -1.96 9.37 -6.18
N LYS A 76 -0.73 9.22 -5.70
CA LYS A 76 0.12 10.32 -5.25
C LYS A 76 1.12 10.62 -6.37
N LEU A 77 1.04 11.80 -6.97
CA LEU A 77 1.92 12.21 -8.06
C LEU A 77 2.84 13.34 -7.63
N PHE A 78 4.00 13.39 -8.27
CA PHE A 78 4.90 14.53 -8.27
C PHE A 78 4.82 15.22 -9.63
N VAL A 79 4.32 16.46 -9.63
CA VAL A 79 4.07 17.28 -10.84
C VAL A 79 4.52 18.71 -10.54
N ASN A 80 5.30 19.33 -11.42
CA ASN A 80 5.73 20.74 -11.28
C ASN A 80 6.30 21.08 -9.89
N ASN A 81 7.17 20.22 -9.33
CA ASN A 81 7.74 20.36 -7.99
C ASN A 81 6.72 20.31 -6.83
N GLN A 82 5.49 19.84 -7.07
CA GLN A 82 4.44 19.72 -6.08
C GLN A 82 3.91 18.30 -6.01
N VAL A 83 3.42 17.92 -4.82
CA VAL A 83 2.74 16.63 -4.61
C VAL A 83 1.25 16.84 -4.77
N VAL A 84 0.64 16.10 -5.69
CA VAL A 84 -0.81 16.13 -5.96
C VAL A 84 -1.42 14.75 -5.75
N TYR A 85 -2.65 14.73 -5.25
CA TYR A 85 -3.42 13.50 -5.06
C TYR A 85 -4.54 13.43 -6.09
N LEU A 86 -4.59 12.33 -6.82
CA LEU A 86 -5.52 12.11 -7.94
C LEU A 86 -6.44 10.95 -7.61
N ASN A 87 -7.75 11.19 -7.65
CA ASN A 87 -8.74 10.14 -7.46
C ASN A 87 -8.89 9.31 -8.74
N LYS A 88 -8.71 7.99 -8.62
CA LYS A 88 -8.80 7.03 -9.73
C LYS A 88 -10.14 7.06 -10.47
N ALA A 89 -11.23 7.44 -9.79
CA ALA A 89 -12.57 7.48 -10.40
C ALA A 89 -12.73 8.56 -11.48
N PHE A 90 -11.83 9.54 -11.55
CA PHE A 90 -11.88 10.63 -12.52
C PHE A 90 -10.80 10.52 -13.60
N ILE A 91 -10.08 9.40 -13.64
CA ILE A 91 -9.02 9.16 -14.62
C ILE A 91 -9.62 8.43 -15.80
N LEU A 92 -9.39 8.95 -17.00
CA LEU A 92 -9.80 8.36 -18.26
C LEU A 92 -8.74 7.40 -18.79
N SER A 93 -7.48 7.83 -18.78
CA SER A 93 -6.36 7.04 -19.30
C SER A 93 -5.05 7.35 -18.57
N ILE A 94 -4.14 6.36 -18.54
CA ILE A 94 -2.78 6.48 -18.01
C ILE A 94 -1.84 5.90 -19.06
N LYS A 95 -0.84 6.67 -19.47
CA LYS A 95 0.17 6.27 -20.47
C LYS A 95 1.57 6.45 -19.88
N PRO A 96 2.50 5.49 -20.05
CA PRO A 96 3.89 5.69 -19.66
C PRO A 96 4.57 6.68 -20.61
N VAL A 97 5.38 7.62 -20.07
CA VAL A 97 6.12 8.60 -20.87
C VAL A 97 7.36 7.96 -21.52
N GLU A 98 8.07 7.12 -20.77
CA GLU A 98 9.19 6.33 -21.28
C GLU A 98 8.73 4.90 -21.58
N ILE A 99 8.49 4.61 -22.86
CA ILE A 99 8.52 3.24 -23.35
C ILE A 99 9.96 2.99 -23.76
N GLU A 100 10.83 2.61 -22.82
CA GLU A 100 12.15 2.11 -23.20
C GLU A 100 11.98 0.93 -24.17
N ARG A 101 12.84 0.91 -25.20
CA ARG A 101 12.90 0.05 -26.40
C ARG A 101 13.02 -1.48 -26.12
N GLY A 102 12.35 -2.03 -25.13
CA GLY A 102 12.45 -3.44 -24.74
C GLY A 102 11.33 -4.36 -25.23
N ALA A 103 10.25 -3.83 -25.82
CA ALA A 103 9.07 -4.63 -26.19
C ALA A 103 9.07 -5.17 -27.63
N LEU A 104 10.18 -5.04 -28.37
CA LEU A 104 10.39 -5.72 -29.65
C LEU A 104 11.57 -6.66 -29.49
N GLY A 105 11.25 -7.94 -29.37
CA GLY A 105 12.16 -9.02 -29.00
C GLY A 105 13.41 -9.15 -29.86
N GLY A 106 14.43 -9.76 -29.25
CA GLY A 106 15.67 -10.13 -29.92
C GLY A 106 15.39 -10.95 -31.18
N ALA A 107 15.69 -10.36 -32.33
CA ALA A 107 15.97 -11.14 -33.52
C ALA A 107 17.32 -11.84 -33.30
N ASN A 108 17.26 -13.15 -33.06
CA ASN A 108 18.40 -14.05 -33.09
C ASN A 108 19.23 -13.75 -34.35
N ASP A 109 20.40 -13.15 -34.16
CA ASP A 109 21.37 -12.94 -35.22
C ASP A 109 22.00 -14.30 -35.51
N GLY A 110 21.41 -15.00 -36.49
CA GLY A 110 21.75 -16.34 -36.93
C GLY A 110 23.14 -16.40 -37.55
N ARG A 111 24.18 -16.35 -36.71
CA ARG A 111 25.51 -16.84 -37.08
C ARG A 111 25.45 -18.35 -37.29
N ARG A 112 25.37 -18.77 -38.54
CA ARG A 112 25.89 -20.06 -38.99
C ARG A 112 26.93 -19.83 -40.09
N GLN A 113 28.17 -20.06 -39.66
CA GLN A 113 29.35 -20.60 -40.35
C GLN A 113 29.69 -20.04 -41.73
#